data_AF-F8LB46-F1
#
_entry.id   AF-F8LB46-F1
#
_cell.length_a   1.000
_cell.length_b   1.000
_cell.length_c   1.000
_cell.angle_alpha   90.00
_cell.angle_beta   90.00
_cell.angle_gamma   90.00
#
_symmetry.space_group_name_H-M   'P 1'
#
loop_
_entity.id
_entity.type
_entity.pdbx_description
1 polymer ?
#
loop_
_entity_poly.entity_id
_entity_poly.type
_entity_poly.pdbx_seq_one_letter_code
_entity_poly.pdbx_strand_id
1 'polypeptide(L)'
;MDPSNNAREPLTQGIAWATTIILGFGTIGIIQGLSALWRKLRHIDQNDTHEKISRLFQKIFSRNSANETFERTPNTHTATTLGSESLRSASEPRLIHEPVEMMHIQKIDPEFTEVKSIIEQREAHKNAKKYMQQEAERIGAEVFFVLPGKLSSCPKVDDVEIKHLDAKVFTWQNTNGVQGDIQADGKNSDHVVLYGVASQFNSCEAVSRFTPEPGTAVETYRTDPTQGPGAQLQFPDEQVEIINHAANLGFNGLCEVLDDSTKNAVKHGYLTPKTEKSASIVIEQLKANGHKMEFPCIGNIPKGANTEKVYEILVAAPAFGIYSLGKITDQKKKKIEFLCALQSYRAQFQQALKLAALHPQKQLIFKPTAPGLGVFGNRVDNVAKAFYVAAKEYESRLIDKKIQVRLQVFQSRGSARMMANTLRLTQWIEGV
;
A
#
# COMPACT_ATOMS: atom_id res chain seq x y z
N MET A 1 -21.93 1.86 57.68
CA MET A 1 -21.77 0.43 57.38
C MET A 1 -22.23 0.19 55.97
N ASP A 2 -21.38 -0.52 55.23
CA ASP A 2 -21.33 -0.75 53.80
C ASP A 2 -22.58 -1.45 53.20
N PRO A 3 -23.00 -1.10 51.97
CA PRO A 3 -23.83 -1.94 51.13
C PRO A 3 -22.93 -2.73 50.17
N SER A 4 -22.70 -4.01 50.46
CA SER A 4 -21.99 -4.90 49.52
C SER A 4 -22.85 -6.10 49.12
N ASN A 5 -22.77 -6.41 47.83
CA ASN A 5 -23.27 -7.58 47.10
C ASN A 5 -24.54 -7.37 46.29
N ASN A 6 -24.33 -6.86 45.08
CA ASN A 6 -24.86 -7.47 43.85
C ASN A 6 -24.26 -6.76 42.63
N ALA A 7 -23.08 -7.21 42.16
CA ALA A 7 -22.57 -7.00 40.80
C ALA A 7 -21.15 -7.59 40.64
N ARG A 8 -20.99 -8.91 40.63
CA ARG A 8 -19.71 -9.54 40.21
C ARG A 8 -19.90 -10.85 39.43
N GLU A 9 -20.77 -10.85 38.42
CA GLU A 9 -20.72 -11.87 37.37
C GLU A 9 -21.05 -11.22 36.01
N PRO A 10 -20.04 -10.65 35.35
CA PRO A 10 -19.79 -11.05 33.96
C PRO A 10 -18.30 -11.08 33.56
N LEU A 11 -17.38 -10.78 34.48
CA LEU A 11 -15.95 -10.60 34.15
C LEU A 11 -15.19 -11.92 34.01
N THR A 12 -15.62 -12.97 34.70
CA THR A 12 -14.92 -14.26 34.79
C THR A 12 -15.11 -15.14 33.55
N GLN A 13 -16.28 -15.12 32.90
CA GLN A 13 -16.50 -15.84 31.64
C GLN A 13 -15.74 -15.22 30.46
N GLY A 14 -15.58 -13.89 30.43
CA GLY A 14 -14.82 -13.21 29.39
C GLY A 14 -13.32 -13.46 29.45
N ILE A 15 -12.77 -13.65 30.65
CA ILE A 15 -11.34 -13.94 30.86
C ILE A 15 -11.03 -15.40 30.54
N ALA A 16 -11.92 -16.34 30.86
CA ALA A 16 -11.75 -17.74 30.48
C ALA A 16 -11.66 -17.93 28.96
N TRP A 17 -12.55 -17.28 28.18
CA TRP A 17 -12.51 -17.31 26.71
C TRP A 17 -11.25 -16.70 26.11
N ALA A 18 -10.78 -15.57 26.65
CA ALA A 18 -9.55 -14.94 26.20
C ALA A 18 -8.31 -15.82 26.46
N THR A 19 -8.30 -16.55 27.57
CA THR A 19 -7.18 -17.42 27.95
C THR A 19 -7.12 -18.68 27.06
N THR A 20 -8.26 -19.23 26.65
CA THR A 20 -8.34 -20.34 25.68
C THR A 20 -7.86 -19.94 24.28
N ILE A 21 -8.14 -18.70 23.83
CA ILE A 21 -7.65 -18.19 22.53
C ILE A 21 -6.13 -17.98 22.55
N ILE A 22 -5.58 -17.52 23.68
CA ILE A 22 -4.14 -17.26 23.84
C ILE A 22 -3.33 -18.57 23.91
N LEU A 23 -3.87 -19.62 24.53
CA LEU A 23 -3.19 -20.92 24.65
C LEU A 23 -3.40 -21.85 23.44
N GLY A 24 -4.45 -21.66 22.63
CA GLY A 24 -4.81 -22.56 21.53
C GLY A 24 -4.24 -22.24 20.13
N PHE A 25 -3.78 -21.01 19.87
CA PHE A 25 -3.50 -20.56 18.49
C PHE A 25 -2.13 -19.89 18.24
N GLY A 26 -1.18 -20.01 19.17
CA GLY A 26 0.15 -19.43 18.99
C GLY A 26 0.15 -17.91 18.75
N THR A 27 1.28 -17.39 18.27
CA THR A 27 1.59 -15.95 18.11
C THR A 27 0.53 -15.13 17.36
N ILE A 28 -0.25 -15.75 16.46
CA ILE A 28 -1.32 -15.10 15.69
C ILE A 28 -2.55 -14.81 16.57
N GLY A 29 -2.88 -15.70 17.52
CA GLY A 29 -3.98 -15.50 18.47
C GLY A 29 -3.71 -14.34 19.45
N ILE A 30 -2.44 -14.12 19.80
CA ILE A 30 -2.02 -13.04 20.70
C ILE A 30 -2.27 -11.66 20.06
N ILE A 31 -1.93 -11.50 18.78
CA ILE A 31 -2.07 -10.22 18.05
C ILE A 31 -3.55 -9.85 17.87
N GLN A 32 -4.39 -10.84 17.55
CA GLN A 32 -5.83 -10.63 17.39
C GLN A 32 -6.52 -10.38 18.75
N GLY A 33 -6.09 -11.08 19.81
CA GLY A 33 -6.56 -10.88 21.17
C GLY A 33 -6.24 -9.48 21.70
N LEU A 34 -5.02 -8.98 21.48
CA LEU A 34 -4.61 -7.62 21.86
C LEU A 34 -5.39 -6.55 21.08
N SER A 35 -5.66 -6.78 19.79
CA SER A 35 -6.45 -5.87 18.95
C SER A 35 -7.93 -5.80 19.34
N ALA A 36 -8.48 -6.89 19.88
CA ALA A 36 -9.84 -6.92 20.43
C ALA A 36 -9.90 -6.27 21.81
N LEU A 37 -8.88 -6.50 22.66
CA LEU A 37 -8.76 -5.86 23.98
C LEU A 37 -8.60 -4.34 23.85
N TRP A 38 -7.81 -3.87 22.89
CA TRP A 38 -7.62 -2.44 22.58
C TRP A 38 -8.92 -1.76 22.14
N ARG A 39 -9.77 -2.45 21.36
CA ARG A 39 -11.10 -1.95 20.97
C ARG A 39 -12.06 -1.87 22.15
N LYS A 40 -11.95 -2.78 23.12
CA LYS A 40 -12.83 -2.81 24.30
C LYS A 40 -12.43 -1.79 25.37
N LEU A 41 -11.14 -1.51 25.52
CA LEU A 41 -10.60 -0.51 26.45
C LEU A 41 -10.75 0.95 25.97
N ARG A 42 -11.10 1.15 24.69
CA ARG A 42 -11.32 2.47 24.06
C ARG A 42 -12.54 3.24 24.60
N HIS A 43 -13.37 2.61 25.42
CA HIS A 43 -14.58 3.20 26.01
C HIS A 43 -14.41 3.61 27.49
N ILE A 44 -13.22 3.52 28.05
CA ILE A 44 -12.94 3.93 29.44
C ILE A 44 -12.01 5.15 29.42
N ASP A 45 -12.41 6.17 30.17
CA ASP A 45 -11.92 7.53 30.22
C ASP A 45 -10.38 7.69 30.21
N GLN A 46 -9.89 8.72 29.53
CA GLN A 46 -8.59 8.73 28.84
C GLN A 46 -7.36 9.19 29.64
N ASN A 47 -7.46 9.44 30.96
CA ASN A 47 -6.33 10.06 31.69
C ASN A 47 -5.58 9.15 32.68
N ASP A 48 -6.03 7.91 32.93
CA ASP A 48 -5.34 6.99 33.86
C ASP A 48 -4.91 5.66 33.21
N THR A 49 -5.15 5.52 31.90
CA THR A 49 -4.98 4.27 31.14
C THR A 49 -3.58 4.13 30.57
N HIS A 50 -2.89 5.23 30.26
CA HIS A 50 -1.58 5.19 29.58
C HIS A 50 -0.48 4.62 30.48
N GLU A 51 -0.47 4.97 31.77
CA GLU A 51 0.56 4.49 32.70
C GLU A 51 0.33 3.03 33.11
N LYS A 52 -0.93 2.62 33.29
CA LYS A 52 -1.30 1.22 33.58
C LYS A 52 -1.05 0.29 32.39
N ILE A 53 -1.29 0.76 31.17
CA ILE A 53 -1.01 -0.01 29.94
C ILE A 53 0.50 -0.17 29.72
N SER A 54 1.29 0.90 29.89
CA SER A 54 2.77 0.80 29.79
C SER A 54 3.36 -0.14 30.83
N ARG A 55 2.88 -0.12 32.09
CA ARG A 55 3.32 -1.06 33.13
C ARG A 55 2.92 -2.50 32.83
N LEU A 56 1.75 -2.75 32.22
CA LEU A 56 1.30 -4.08 31.83
C LEU A 56 2.16 -4.67 30.70
N PHE A 57 2.48 -3.84 29.69
CA PHE A 57 3.39 -4.25 28.61
C PHE A 57 4.81 -4.56 29.14
N GLN A 58 5.36 -3.72 30.01
CA GLN A 58 6.66 -4.01 30.66
C GLN A 58 6.65 -5.31 31.46
N LYS A 59 5.55 -5.64 32.16
CA LYS A 59 5.42 -6.89 32.94
C LYS A 59 5.31 -8.16 32.06
N ILE A 60 4.75 -8.03 30.85
CA ILE A 60 4.64 -9.14 29.90
C ILE A 60 6.00 -9.42 29.26
N PHE A 61 6.75 -8.39 28.88
CA PHE A 61 8.06 -8.57 28.25
C PHE A 61 9.16 -8.96 29.24
N SER A 62 9.08 -8.55 30.51
CA SER A 62 10.03 -8.98 31.56
C SER A 62 9.79 -10.40 32.08
N ARG A 63 8.62 -11.01 31.85
CA ARG A 63 8.37 -12.43 32.17
C ARG A 63 8.90 -13.39 31.11
N ASN A 64 9.05 -12.96 29.86
CA ASN A 64 9.60 -13.79 28.79
C ASN A 64 11.14 -13.82 28.78
N SER A 65 11.82 -12.88 29.43
CA SER A 65 13.28 -12.87 29.58
C SER A 65 13.79 -13.65 30.79
N ALA A 66 12.90 -14.19 31.63
CA ALA A 66 13.27 -14.88 32.88
C ALA A 66 13.15 -16.41 32.82
N ASN A 67 12.85 -17.00 31.66
CA ASN A 67 12.57 -18.43 31.51
C ASN A 67 13.40 -19.12 30.41
N GLU A 68 14.66 -18.71 30.24
CA GLU A 68 15.69 -19.51 29.57
C GLU A 68 16.92 -19.66 30.47
N THR A 69 16.75 -20.37 31.58
CA THR A 69 17.83 -21.14 32.20
C THR A 69 17.54 -22.59 31.87
N PHE A 70 18.26 -23.14 30.88
CA PHE A 70 18.39 -24.57 30.73
C PHE A 70 19.86 -24.97 30.79
N GLU A 71 20.10 -25.97 31.63
CA GLU A 71 21.35 -26.31 32.28
C GLU A 71 22.37 -26.92 31.31
N ARG A 72 23.63 -26.56 31.53
CA ARG A 72 24.80 -27.31 31.06
C ARG A 72 24.80 -28.69 31.73
N THR A 73 24.87 -29.74 30.92
CA THR A 73 25.56 -30.99 31.31
C THR A 73 26.65 -31.29 30.27
N PRO A 74 27.89 -31.57 30.70
CA PRO A 74 28.98 -31.89 29.80
C PRO A 74 29.02 -33.39 29.55
N ASN A 75 29.07 -33.81 28.29
CA ASN A 75 29.55 -35.15 27.94
C ASN A 75 30.66 -35.03 26.89
N THR A 76 31.87 -35.20 27.39
CA THR A 76 33.08 -35.56 26.66
C THR A 76 32.90 -36.90 25.98
N HIS A 77 33.10 -36.97 24.66
CA HIS A 77 33.79 -38.11 24.02
C HIS A 77 34.45 -37.65 22.72
N THR A 78 35.77 -37.72 22.74
CA THR A 78 36.70 -37.65 21.61
C THR A 78 36.52 -38.86 20.68
N ALA A 79 36.42 -38.62 19.37
CA ALA A 79 36.82 -39.59 18.33
C ALA A 79 37.03 -38.90 16.97
N THR A 80 38.33 -38.68 16.67
CA THR A 80 39.03 -38.97 15.41
C THR A 80 38.46 -38.54 14.06
N THR A 81 39.24 -37.68 13.41
CA THR A 81 39.33 -37.37 11.98
C THR A 81 39.43 -38.62 11.09
N LEU A 82 38.68 -38.66 9.99
CA LEU A 82 39.04 -39.34 8.74
C LEU A 82 38.21 -38.74 7.58
N GLY A 83 38.92 -38.26 6.55
CA GLY A 83 38.33 -37.60 5.41
C GLY A 83 37.67 -38.55 4.41
N SER A 84 36.81 -37.98 3.58
CA SER A 84 36.66 -38.40 2.18
C SER A 84 36.14 -37.22 1.37
N GLU A 85 36.88 -36.92 0.32
CA GLU A 85 36.53 -36.00 -0.75
C GLU A 85 35.30 -36.51 -1.53
N SER A 86 34.83 -35.66 -2.45
CA SER A 86 33.88 -35.95 -3.53
C SER A 86 32.40 -35.72 -3.19
N LEU A 87 31.92 -34.51 -3.49
CA LEU A 87 30.92 -34.28 -4.54
C LEU A 87 30.91 -32.79 -4.91
N ARG A 88 31.56 -32.47 -6.03
CA ARG A 88 31.44 -31.16 -6.70
C ARG A 88 30.01 -31.02 -7.22
N SER A 89 29.16 -30.36 -6.46
CA SER A 89 27.93 -29.76 -6.98
C SER A 89 28.32 -28.48 -7.69
N ALA A 90 27.99 -28.39 -8.99
CA ALA A 90 28.16 -27.20 -9.80
C ALA A 90 27.59 -25.97 -9.05
N SER A 91 28.46 -25.00 -8.80
CA SER A 91 28.07 -23.69 -8.28
C SER A 91 27.22 -22.99 -9.33
N GLU A 92 25.93 -22.86 -9.05
CA GLU A 92 25.05 -21.90 -9.74
C GLU A 92 25.69 -20.50 -9.67
N PRO A 93 25.65 -19.71 -10.76
CA PRO A 93 26.09 -18.33 -10.70
C PRO A 93 25.11 -17.54 -9.83
N ARG A 94 25.47 -17.35 -8.56
CA ARG A 94 24.89 -16.27 -7.75
C ARG A 94 25.33 -14.97 -8.42
N LEU A 95 24.42 -14.29 -9.09
CA LEU A 95 24.53 -12.85 -9.34
C LEU A 95 24.56 -12.18 -7.96
N ILE A 96 25.76 -12.03 -7.41
CA ILE A 96 26.00 -11.17 -6.26
C ILE A 96 25.89 -9.75 -6.83
N HIS A 97 24.70 -9.17 -6.75
CA HIS A 97 24.58 -7.73 -6.89
C HIS A 97 25.32 -7.11 -5.69
N GLU A 98 26.48 -6.53 -5.95
CA GLU A 98 27.13 -5.69 -4.95
C GLU A 98 26.15 -4.57 -4.56
N PRO A 99 26.01 -4.27 -3.26
CA PRO A 99 25.09 -3.24 -2.80
C PRO A 99 25.44 -1.91 -3.49
N VAL A 100 24.47 -1.34 -4.19
CA VAL A 100 24.67 -0.07 -4.90
C VAL A 100 24.58 1.06 -3.87
N GLU A 101 25.69 1.76 -3.65
CA GLU A 101 25.67 2.97 -2.84
C GLU A 101 24.81 4.03 -3.54
N MET A 102 23.67 4.36 -2.93
CA MET A 102 22.75 5.37 -3.44
C MET A 102 23.33 6.77 -3.29
N MET A 103 22.95 7.66 -4.19
CA MET A 103 23.34 9.07 -4.06
C MET A 103 22.79 9.69 -2.76
N HIS A 104 23.65 10.44 -2.06
CA HIS A 104 23.22 11.25 -0.93
C HIS A 104 22.27 12.35 -1.41
N ILE A 105 21.17 12.56 -0.69
CA ILE A 105 20.15 13.56 -1.03
C ILE A 105 20.02 14.61 0.07
N GLN A 106 19.79 15.86 -0.32
CA GLN A 106 19.39 16.92 0.60
C GLN A 106 17.87 16.87 0.78
N LYS A 107 17.44 16.43 1.96
CA LYS A 107 16.03 16.30 2.32
C LYS A 107 15.31 17.66 2.37
N ILE A 108 14.08 17.70 1.85
CA ILE A 108 13.17 18.84 2.00
C ILE A 108 12.60 18.95 3.42
N ASP A 109 12.29 20.18 3.84
CA ASP A 109 11.66 20.45 5.14
C ASP A 109 10.28 19.75 5.27
N PRO A 110 9.89 19.23 6.45
CA PRO A 110 8.57 18.64 6.67
C PRO A 110 7.37 19.53 6.30
N GLU A 111 7.52 20.86 6.43
CA GLU A 111 6.49 21.86 6.07
C GLU A 111 6.61 22.35 4.63
N PHE A 112 7.50 21.76 3.81
CA PHE A 112 7.81 22.23 2.45
C PHE A 112 6.59 22.51 1.59
N THR A 113 5.57 21.63 1.62
CA THR A 113 4.35 21.82 0.83
C THR A 113 3.46 22.96 1.35
N GLU A 114 3.61 23.37 2.61
CA GLU A 114 2.92 24.50 3.22
C GLU A 114 3.65 25.83 2.94
N VAL A 115 4.98 25.86 3.06
CA VAL A 115 5.77 27.10 2.94
C VAL A 115 6.20 27.45 1.52
N LYS A 116 6.51 26.47 0.66
CA LYS A 116 7.04 26.75 -0.69
C LYS A 116 5.95 26.99 -1.71
N SER A 117 6.19 27.89 -2.67
CA SER A 117 5.27 28.15 -3.78
C SER A 117 4.98 26.88 -4.60
N ILE A 118 3.84 26.83 -5.29
CA ILE A 118 3.54 25.68 -6.17
C ILE A 118 4.59 25.52 -7.29
N ILE A 119 5.21 26.62 -7.73
CA ILE A 119 6.30 26.61 -8.72
C ILE A 119 7.54 25.91 -8.16
N GLU A 120 7.97 26.28 -6.94
CA GLU A 120 9.09 25.60 -6.27
C GLU A 120 8.79 24.12 -6.04
N GLN A 121 7.56 23.74 -5.71
CA GLN A 121 7.16 22.35 -5.56
C GLN A 121 7.24 21.57 -6.88
N ARG A 122 6.88 22.19 -8.02
CA ARG A 122 7.01 21.57 -9.34
C ARG A 122 8.46 21.34 -9.73
N GLU A 123 9.36 22.28 -9.41
CA GLU A 123 10.81 22.09 -9.63
C GLU A 123 11.37 20.95 -8.76
N ALA A 124 10.99 20.89 -7.48
CA ALA A 124 11.36 19.77 -6.62
C ALA A 124 10.84 18.42 -7.14
N HIS A 125 9.57 18.38 -7.59
CA HIS A 125 8.99 17.19 -8.20
C HIS A 125 9.75 16.75 -9.47
N LYS A 126 10.13 17.68 -10.37
CA LYS A 126 10.97 17.36 -11.54
C LYS A 126 12.32 16.79 -11.15
N ASN A 127 12.97 17.34 -10.13
CA ASN A 127 14.25 16.86 -9.63
C ASN A 127 14.12 15.45 -9.02
N ALA A 128 13.07 15.21 -8.23
CA ALA A 128 12.77 13.89 -7.66
C ALA A 128 12.53 12.84 -8.75
N LYS A 129 11.84 13.20 -9.85
CA LYS A 129 11.64 12.31 -11.01
C LYS A 129 12.94 11.95 -11.69
N LYS A 130 13.80 12.94 -11.93
CA LYS A 130 15.11 12.73 -12.55
C LYS A 130 15.97 11.82 -11.69
N TYR A 131 16.01 12.05 -10.38
CA TYR A 131 16.67 11.19 -9.41
C TYR A 131 16.16 9.75 -9.52
N MET A 132 14.83 9.55 -9.45
CA MET A 132 14.23 8.23 -9.50
C MET A 132 14.54 7.49 -10.81
N GLN A 133 14.57 8.20 -11.95
CA GLN A 133 15.01 7.63 -13.24
C GLN A 133 16.46 7.17 -13.22
N GLN A 134 17.36 8.03 -12.76
CA GLN A 134 18.80 7.74 -12.75
C GLN A 134 19.13 6.57 -11.83
N GLU A 135 18.55 6.54 -10.62
CA GLU A 135 18.85 5.49 -9.65
C GLU A 135 18.12 4.18 -9.96
N ALA A 136 16.91 4.22 -10.53
CA ALA A 136 16.23 3.00 -11.00
C ALA A 136 17.04 2.31 -12.11
N GLU A 137 17.58 3.08 -13.06
CA GLU A 137 18.44 2.55 -14.13
C GLU A 137 19.70 1.88 -13.57
N ARG A 138 20.33 2.45 -12.52
CA ARG A 138 21.52 1.88 -11.86
C ARG A 138 21.27 0.50 -11.24
N ILE A 139 20.06 0.23 -10.77
CA ILE A 139 19.69 -1.08 -10.21
C ILE A 139 19.02 -2.01 -11.24
N GLY A 140 19.01 -1.64 -12.52
CA GLY A 140 18.39 -2.41 -13.60
C GLY A 140 16.85 -2.38 -13.61
N ALA A 141 16.25 -1.48 -12.84
CA ALA A 141 14.81 -1.25 -12.80
C ALA A 141 14.35 -0.30 -13.91
N GLU A 142 13.08 -0.40 -14.27
CA GLU A 142 12.40 0.54 -15.17
C GLU A 142 11.51 1.46 -14.36
N VAL A 143 11.46 2.75 -14.71
CA VAL A 143 10.48 3.67 -14.13
C VAL A 143 9.71 4.43 -15.20
N PHE A 144 8.41 4.55 -14.99
CA PHE A 144 7.49 5.34 -15.79
C PHE A 144 6.75 6.31 -14.90
N PHE A 145 6.63 7.56 -15.33
CA PHE A 145 5.73 8.52 -14.70
C PHE A 145 4.43 8.57 -15.50
N VAL A 146 3.36 8.10 -14.88
CA VAL A 146 2.10 7.81 -15.55
C VAL A 146 1.09 8.90 -15.22
N LEU A 147 0.57 9.52 -16.27
CA LEU A 147 -0.55 10.46 -16.21
C LEU A 147 -1.83 9.74 -16.66
N PRO A 148 -2.99 10.04 -16.06
CA PRO A 148 -4.28 9.63 -16.59
C PRO A 148 -4.54 10.24 -17.98
N GLY A 149 -5.32 9.57 -18.82
CA GLY A 149 -5.78 10.14 -20.08
C GLY A 149 -6.56 11.45 -19.85
N LYS A 150 -6.66 12.34 -20.85
CA LYS A 150 -7.50 13.54 -20.71
C LYS A 150 -8.98 13.18 -20.79
N LEU A 151 -9.82 13.71 -19.89
CA LEU A 151 -11.28 13.53 -19.98
C LEU A 151 -11.85 14.46 -21.05
N SER A 152 -12.79 13.95 -21.87
CA SER A 152 -13.68 14.79 -22.67
C SER A 152 -14.69 15.52 -21.78
N SER A 153 -15.18 14.85 -20.72
CA SER A 153 -16.06 15.42 -19.70
C SER A 153 -15.89 14.71 -18.37
N CYS A 154 -15.96 15.44 -17.24
CA CYS A 154 -15.90 14.84 -15.92
C CYS A 154 -17.27 14.29 -15.50
N PRO A 155 -17.42 12.98 -15.25
CA PRO A 155 -18.69 12.42 -14.80
C PRO A 155 -19.02 12.89 -13.37
N LYS A 156 -20.31 13.03 -13.10
CA LYS A 156 -20.79 13.32 -11.73
C LYS A 156 -20.99 12.00 -11.00
N VAL A 157 -20.43 11.88 -9.79
CA VAL A 157 -20.51 10.66 -8.96
C VAL A 157 -21.95 10.17 -8.72
N ASP A 158 -22.89 11.10 -8.59
CA ASP A 158 -24.29 10.80 -8.30
C ASP A 158 -25.02 10.19 -9.52
N ASP A 159 -24.53 10.46 -10.74
CA ASP A 159 -25.12 10.00 -12.00
C ASP A 159 -24.56 8.62 -12.44
N VAL A 160 -23.56 8.09 -11.72
CA VAL A 160 -22.93 6.81 -12.09
C VAL A 160 -23.77 5.62 -11.62
N GLU A 161 -24.39 4.95 -12.58
CA GLU A 161 -25.03 3.65 -12.40
C GLU A 161 -24.07 2.51 -12.81
N ILE A 162 -23.78 1.60 -11.86
CA ILE A 162 -22.90 0.46 -12.10
C ILE A 162 -23.68 -0.68 -12.76
N LYS A 163 -23.24 -1.08 -13.95
CA LYS A 163 -23.72 -2.26 -14.69
C LYS A 163 -22.64 -3.35 -14.68
N HIS A 164 -22.99 -4.53 -15.19
CA HIS A 164 -22.02 -5.62 -15.33
C HIS A 164 -20.87 -5.19 -16.26
N LEU A 165 -19.64 -5.43 -15.80
CA LEU A 165 -18.43 -5.34 -16.61
C LEU A 165 -18.21 -6.66 -17.37
N ASP A 166 -17.54 -6.62 -18.51
CA ASP A 166 -17.24 -7.83 -19.28
C ASP A 166 -16.34 -8.77 -18.49
N ALA A 167 -16.87 -9.95 -18.12
CA ALA A 167 -16.19 -10.96 -17.33
C ALA A 167 -14.95 -11.56 -18.03
N LYS A 168 -14.81 -11.39 -19.35
CA LYS A 168 -13.60 -11.78 -20.09
C LYS A 168 -12.41 -10.87 -19.79
N VAL A 169 -12.67 -9.66 -19.35
CA VAL A 169 -11.64 -8.65 -19.02
C VAL A 169 -11.58 -8.45 -17.52
N PHE A 170 -12.71 -8.24 -16.86
CA PHE A 170 -12.79 -7.81 -15.46
C PHE A 170 -13.29 -8.95 -14.57
N THR A 171 -12.42 -9.40 -13.69
CA THR A 171 -12.72 -10.42 -12.68
C THR A 171 -12.16 -9.97 -11.33
N TRP A 172 -12.45 -10.73 -10.28
CA TRP A 172 -11.78 -10.60 -8.99
C TRP A 172 -11.09 -11.90 -8.61
N GLN A 173 -9.92 -11.81 -7.96
CA GLN A 173 -9.09 -12.95 -7.57
C GLN A 173 -8.88 -12.95 -6.05
N ASN A 174 -8.94 -14.14 -5.42
CA ASN A 174 -8.56 -14.28 -4.02
C ASN A 174 -7.04 -14.11 -3.86
N THR A 175 -6.63 -13.35 -2.85
CA THR A 175 -5.23 -13.23 -2.41
C THR A 175 -5.10 -13.56 -0.93
N ASN A 176 -4.01 -14.22 -0.58
CA ASN A 176 -3.57 -14.43 0.81
C ASN A 176 -2.61 -13.33 1.29
N GLY A 177 -2.24 -12.41 0.41
CA GLY A 177 -1.18 -11.44 0.59
C GLY A 177 -0.57 -11.09 -0.76
N VAL A 178 -0.63 -9.81 -1.15
CA VAL A 178 -0.02 -9.29 -2.39
C VAL A 178 1.47 -9.64 -2.44
N GLN A 179 2.12 -9.78 -1.28
CA GLN A 179 3.50 -10.22 -1.14
C GLN A 179 3.77 -11.57 -1.81
N GLY A 180 2.94 -12.57 -1.48
CA GLY A 180 3.08 -13.91 -2.03
C GLY A 180 2.75 -13.95 -3.52
N ASP A 181 1.76 -13.15 -3.95
CA ASP A 181 1.35 -13.11 -5.35
C ASP A 181 2.44 -12.48 -6.24
N ILE A 182 3.11 -11.41 -5.78
CA ILE A 182 4.25 -10.80 -6.50
C ILE A 182 5.39 -11.80 -6.67
N GLN A 183 5.71 -12.55 -5.63
CA GLN A 183 6.75 -13.59 -5.66
C GLN A 183 6.40 -14.74 -6.60
N ALA A 184 5.11 -15.11 -6.70
CA ALA A 184 4.65 -16.14 -7.64
C ALA A 184 4.71 -15.64 -9.09
N ASP A 185 4.27 -14.40 -9.34
CA ASP A 185 4.28 -13.81 -10.68
C ASP A 185 5.71 -13.55 -11.19
N GLY A 186 6.66 -13.25 -10.31
CA GLY A 186 8.09 -13.07 -10.65
C GLY A 186 8.78 -14.33 -11.22
N LYS A 187 8.09 -15.47 -11.22
CA LYS A 187 8.54 -16.75 -11.80
C LYS A 187 7.83 -17.12 -13.09
N ASN A 188 6.84 -16.32 -13.51
CA ASN A 188 5.99 -16.63 -14.66
C ASN A 188 6.45 -15.89 -15.92
N SER A 189 7.15 -16.60 -16.81
CA SER A 189 7.69 -16.04 -18.04
C SER A 189 6.64 -15.68 -19.08
N ASP A 190 5.44 -16.24 -19.00
CA ASP A 190 4.39 -16.09 -20.02
C ASP A 190 3.63 -14.77 -19.87
N HIS A 191 3.73 -14.15 -18.69
CA HIS A 191 2.95 -12.98 -18.33
C HIS A 191 3.81 -11.75 -18.07
N VAL A 192 3.21 -10.58 -18.30
CA VAL A 192 3.65 -9.32 -17.69
C VAL A 192 2.61 -8.93 -16.67
N VAL A 193 3.03 -8.76 -15.42
CA VAL A 193 2.09 -8.45 -14.33
C VAL A 193 2.30 -7.03 -13.83
N LEU A 194 1.19 -6.27 -13.79
CA LEU A 194 1.11 -4.94 -13.19
C LEU A 194 0.28 -5.02 -11.91
N TYR A 195 0.84 -4.58 -10.79
CA TYR A 195 0.13 -4.34 -9.55
C TYR A 195 -0.22 -2.86 -9.41
N GLY A 196 -1.49 -2.58 -9.13
CA GLY A 196 -1.93 -1.25 -8.73
C GLY A 196 -1.96 -1.16 -7.21
N VAL A 197 -0.97 -0.51 -6.62
CA VAL A 197 -0.70 -0.57 -5.17
C VAL A 197 -1.03 0.78 -4.52
N ALA A 198 -1.71 0.73 -3.38
CA ALA A 198 -1.98 1.93 -2.58
C ALA A 198 -0.67 2.57 -2.08
N SER A 199 -0.61 3.88 -2.20
CA SER A 199 0.47 4.74 -1.73
C SER A 199 -0.06 6.13 -1.35
N GLN A 200 0.85 7.03 -1.00
CA GLN A 200 0.58 8.46 -0.79
C GLN A 200 0.92 9.26 -2.07
N PHE A 201 0.55 10.53 -2.14
CA PHE A 201 0.82 11.35 -3.34
C PHE A 201 2.30 11.68 -3.54
N ASN A 202 3.14 11.47 -2.53
CA ASN A 202 4.60 11.48 -2.66
C ASN A 202 5.18 10.08 -2.97
N SER A 203 4.32 9.07 -3.16
CA SER A 203 4.62 7.66 -3.45
C SER A 203 5.32 6.86 -2.36
N CYS A 204 5.65 7.49 -1.22
CA CYS A 204 6.23 6.83 -0.07
C CYS A 204 5.14 6.53 0.96
N GLU A 205 5.10 5.29 1.47
CA GLU A 205 4.17 4.90 2.52
C GLU A 205 4.72 5.15 3.93
N ALA A 206 3.83 5.24 4.92
CA ALA A 206 4.18 5.44 6.32
C ALA A 206 3.01 5.08 7.25
N VAL A 207 3.32 4.54 8.43
CA VAL A 207 2.34 4.21 9.48
C VAL A 207 1.61 5.45 10.02
N SER A 208 2.18 6.63 9.82
CA SER A 208 1.68 7.92 10.28
C SER A 208 2.04 9.03 9.28
N ARG A 209 1.60 10.26 9.55
CA ARG A 209 1.78 11.41 8.64
C ARG A 209 3.19 11.98 8.69
N PHE A 210 4.16 11.23 8.18
CA PHE A 210 5.55 11.65 8.01
C PHE A 210 6.13 11.04 6.73
N THR A 211 7.32 11.49 6.35
CA THR A 211 8.12 10.85 5.30
C THR A 211 9.33 10.22 5.99
N PRO A 212 9.56 8.89 5.86
CA PRO A 212 10.71 8.21 6.44
C PRO A 212 12.02 8.91 6.12
N GLU A 213 12.99 8.84 7.04
CA GLU A 213 14.32 9.37 6.76
C GLU A 213 15.01 8.52 5.69
N PRO A 214 15.84 9.13 4.82
CA PRO A 214 16.70 8.38 3.89
C PRO A 214 17.44 7.23 4.60
N GLY A 215 17.36 6.02 4.06
CA GLY A 215 17.98 4.82 4.63
C GLY A 215 17.19 4.11 5.74
N THR A 216 15.96 4.54 6.02
CA THR A 216 15.11 3.94 7.07
C THR A 216 13.75 3.43 6.58
N ALA A 217 13.45 3.53 5.28
CA ALA A 217 12.16 3.14 4.72
C ALA A 217 11.93 1.63 4.82
N VAL A 218 12.93 0.80 4.51
CA VAL A 218 12.80 -0.66 4.60
C VAL A 218 12.40 -1.09 6.01
N GLU A 219 13.09 -0.57 7.03
CA GLU A 219 12.78 -0.89 8.43
C GLU A 219 11.41 -0.36 8.84
N THR A 220 11.07 0.87 8.43
CA THR A 220 9.75 1.46 8.67
C THR A 220 8.65 0.56 8.08
N TYR A 221 8.83 0.07 6.85
CA TYR A 221 7.83 -0.71 6.13
C TYR A 221 7.64 -2.09 6.73
N ARG A 222 8.67 -2.70 7.32
CA ARG A 222 8.54 -4.00 8.02
C ARG A 222 7.60 -3.93 9.22
N THR A 223 7.47 -2.75 9.82
CA THR A 223 6.56 -2.51 10.95
C THR A 223 5.15 -2.10 10.52
N ASP A 224 4.95 -1.83 9.23
CA ASP A 224 3.66 -1.41 8.67
C ASP A 224 2.91 -2.63 8.07
N PRO A 225 1.78 -3.05 8.66
CA PRO A 225 1.04 -4.21 8.17
C PRO A 225 0.15 -3.91 6.95
N THR A 226 0.19 -2.70 6.38
CA THR A 226 -0.62 -2.33 5.22
C THR A 226 -0.07 -2.89 3.90
N GLN A 227 -0.92 -2.91 2.87
CA GLN A 227 -0.62 -3.58 1.61
C GLN A 227 0.47 -2.89 0.80
N GLY A 228 0.54 -1.55 0.84
CA GLY A 228 1.52 -0.77 0.10
C GLY A 228 2.97 -1.11 0.49
N PRO A 229 3.33 -0.98 1.78
CA PRO A 229 4.62 -1.42 2.32
C PRO A 229 4.91 -2.89 2.04
N GLY A 230 3.92 -3.78 2.26
CA GLY A 230 4.08 -5.21 2.01
C GLY A 230 4.48 -5.54 0.58
N ALA A 231 3.84 -4.89 -0.41
CA ALA A 231 4.14 -5.06 -1.83
C ALA A 231 5.56 -4.57 -2.17
N GLN A 232 5.91 -3.35 -1.76
CA GLN A 232 7.23 -2.76 -2.04
C GLN A 232 8.39 -3.58 -1.43
N LEU A 233 8.19 -4.18 -0.25
CA LEU A 233 9.19 -5.03 0.40
C LEU A 233 9.53 -6.32 -0.37
N GLN A 234 8.74 -6.69 -1.39
CA GLN A 234 9.06 -7.82 -2.26
C GLN A 234 10.15 -7.52 -3.28
N PHE A 235 10.51 -6.26 -3.47
CA PHE A 235 11.54 -5.81 -4.41
C PHE A 235 12.85 -5.47 -3.68
N PRO A 236 13.99 -5.33 -4.38
CA PRO A 236 15.28 -4.95 -3.78
C PRO A 236 15.16 -3.76 -2.83
N ASP A 237 15.93 -3.76 -1.74
CA ASP A 237 15.86 -2.71 -0.70
C ASP A 237 16.18 -1.34 -1.31
N GLU A 238 17.06 -1.31 -2.32
CA GLU A 238 17.43 -0.13 -3.09
C GLU A 238 16.21 0.48 -3.80
N GLN A 239 15.29 -0.33 -4.35
CA GLN A 239 14.07 0.20 -4.97
C GLN A 239 13.19 0.93 -3.94
N VAL A 240 13.03 0.35 -2.75
CA VAL A 240 12.24 0.94 -1.66
C VAL A 240 12.83 2.28 -1.24
N GLU A 241 14.15 2.35 -1.10
CA GLU A 241 14.82 3.60 -0.74
C GLU A 241 14.86 4.63 -1.87
N ILE A 242 14.92 4.23 -3.14
CA ILE A 242 14.79 5.17 -4.28
C ILE A 242 13.44 5.91 -4.23
N ILE A 243 12.35 5.19 -3.93
CA ILE A 243 11.01 5.78 -3.78
C ILE A 243 10.99 6.75 -2.59
N ASN A 244 11.56 6.32 -1.45
CA ASN A 244 11.66 7.15 -0.25
C ASN A 244 12.50 8.43 -0.49
N HIS A 245 13.63 8.30 -1.17
CA HIS A 245 14.50 9.42 -1.50
C HIS A 245 13.79 10.41 -2.42
N ALA A 246 13.04 9.93 -3.41
CA ALA A 246 12.23 10.81 -4.26
C ALA A 246 11.17 11.59 -3.45
N ALA A 247 10.52 10.97 -2.47
CA ALA A 247 9.62 11.67 -1.56
C ALA A 247 10.35 12.75 -0.74
N ASN A 248 11.55 12.44 -0.22
CA ASN A 248 12.41 13.39 0.49
C ASN A 248 13.02 14.47 -0.40
N LEU A 249 13.00 14.31 -1.72
CA LEU A 249 13.35 15.33 -2.71
C LEU A 249 12.15 16.18 -3.16
N GLY A 250 10.94 15.89 -2.66
CA GLY A 250 9.74 16.64 -2.96
C GLY A 250 8.89 16.11 -4.11
N PHE A 251 8.96 14.81 -4.41
CA PHE A 251 7.97 14.19 -5.29
C PHE A 251 6.55 14.44 -4.76
N ASN A 252 5.68 15.03 -5.60
CA ASN A 252 4.28 15.28 -5.27
C ASN A 252 3.42 15.15 -6.53
N GLY A 253 2.70 14.03 -6.66
CA GLY A 253 1.82 13.74 -7.79
C GLY A 253 0.62 14.68 -7.97
N LEU A 254 0.42 15.64 -7.06
CA LEU A 254 -0.63 16.67 -7.15
C LEU A 254 -0.10 18.07 -7.52
N CYS A 255 1.21 18.26 -7.67
CA CYS A 255 1.78 19.60 -7.86
C CYS A 255 1.37 20.29 -9.18
N GLU A 256 0.98 19.51 -10.19
CA GLU A 256 0.44 20.01 -11.46
C GLU A 256 -1.10 20.16 -11.46
N VAL A 257 -1.76 19.72 -10.39
CA VAL A 257 -3.21 19.82 -10.20
C VAL A 257 -3.58 21.01 -9.32
N LEU A 258 -2.89 21.15 -8.19
CA LEU A 258 -3.13 22.17 -7.19
C LEU A 258 -2.40 23.48 -7.53
N ASP A 259 -2.75 24.54 -6.81
CA ASP A 259 -2.12 25.86 -6.88
C ASP A 259 -1.75 26.38 -5.48
N ASP A 260 -1.21 27.60 -5.40
CA ASP A 260 -0.82 28.20 -4.13
C ASP A 260 -1.96 28.35 -3.11
N SER A 261 -3.22 28.38 -3.55
CA SER A 261 -4.37 28.49 -2.66
C SER A 261 -4.77 27.17 -1.99
N THR A 262 -4.31 26.03 -2.52
CA THR A 262 -4.69 24.67 -2.05
C THR A 262 -3.51 23.74 -1.79
N LYS A 263 -2.27 24.12 -2.13
CA LYS A 263 -1.06 23.29 -1.93
C LYS A 263 -0.92 22.72 -0.51
N ASN A 264 -1.31 23.50 0.50
CA ASN A 264 -1.24 23.12 1.92
C ASN A 264 -2.28 22.07 2.33
N ALA A 265 -3.18 21.68 1.43
CA ALA A 265 -4.05 20.52 1.62
C ALA A 265 -3.25 19.21 1.53
N VAL A 266 -2.05 19.22 0.96
CA VAL A 266 -1.15 18.05 0.88
C VAL A 266 -0.01 18.25 1.85
N LYS A 267 0.20 17.29 2.74
CA LYS A 267 1.37 17.24 3.64
C LYS A 267 1.83 15.80 3.78
N HIS A 268 3.14 15.56 3.63
CA HIS A 268 3.73 14.22 3.55
C HIS A 268 2.98 13.30 2.58
N GLY A 269 2.55 13.81 1.42
CA GLY A 269 1.78 13.02 0.45
C GLY A 269 0.31 12.74 0.83
N TYR A 270 -0.17 13.14 2.01
CA TYR A 270 -1.58 12.98 2.39
C TYR A 270 -2.42 14.19 1.97
N LEU A 271 -3.40 13.98 1.09
CA LEU A 271 -4.40 14.98 0.73
C LEU A 271 -5.51 15.04 1.78
N THR A 272 -5.55 16.13 2.55
CA THR A 272 -6.59 16.43 3.55
C THR A 272 -6.92 17.93 3.57
N PRO A 273 -7.84 18.40 2.72
CA PRO A 273 -8.31 19.79 2.79
C PRO A 273 -8.84 20.14 4.18
N LYS A 274 -8.34 21.24 4.75
CA LYS A 274 -8.60 21.62 6.15
C LYS A 274 -9.94 22.39 6.32
N THR A 275 -10.48 22.98 5.24
CA THR A 275 -11.69 23.84 5.28
C THR A 275 -12.63 23.57 4.10
N GLU A 276 -13.92 23.95 4.23
CA GLU A 276 -14.92 23.87 3.16
C GLU A 276 -14.53 24.65 1.90
N LYS A 277 -13.94 25.84 2.10
CA LYS A 277 -13.47 26.70 1.00
C LYS A 277 -12.35 25.99 0.23
N SER A 278 -11.34 25.49 0.95
CA SER A 278 -10.23 24.74 0.36
C SER A 278 -10.72 23.48 -0.36
N ALA A 279 -11.61 22.70 0.26
CA ALA A 279 -12.19 21.50 -0.34
C ALA A 279 -12.97 21.80 -1.64
N SER A 280 -13.68 22.93 -1.68
CA SER A 280 -14.40 23.35 -2.89
C SER A 280 -13.45 23.69 -4.03
N ILE A 281 -12.36 24.41 -3.76
CA ILE A 281 -11.35 24.76 -4.77
C ILE A 281 -10.63 23.49 -5.24
N VAL A 282 -10.26 22.58 -4.33
CA VAL A 282 -9.64 21.28 -4.66
C VAL A 282 -10.53 20.46 -5.61
N ILE A 283 -11.85 20.43 -5.39
CA ILE A 283 -12.77 19.72 -6.28
C ILE A 283 -12.75 20.31 -7.69
N GLU A 284 -12.77 21.63 -7.83
CA GLU A 284 -12.75 22.26 -9.16
C GLU A 284 -11.40 22.05 -9.85
N GLN A 285 -10.28 22.11 -9.12
CA GLN A 285 -8.95 21.77 -9.62
C GLN A 285 -8.86 20.30 -10.06
N LEU A 286 -9.41 19.35 -9.30
CA LEU A 286 -9.44 17.93 -9.68
C LEU A 286 -10.29 17.69 -10.94
N LYS A 287 -11.40 18.40 -11.11
CA LYS A 287 -12.21 18.30 -12.35
C LYS A 287 -11.46 18.85 -13.57
N ALA A 288 -10.82 20.01 -13.43
CA ALA A 288 -10.15 20.68 -14.54
C ALA A 288 -8.80 20.03 -14.89
N ASN A 289 -8.01 19.71 -13.85
CA ASN A 289 -6.61 19.33 -13.96
C ASN A 289 -6.32 17.90 -13.48
N GLY A 290 -7.31 17.10 -13.07
CA GLY A 290 -7.07 15.75 -12.54
C GLY A 290 -6.30 14.80 -13.48
N HIS A 291 -6.37 15.03 -14.80
CA HIS A 291 -5.57 14.31 -15.79
C HIS A 291 -4.05 14.62 -15.72
N LYS A 292 -3.66 15.61 -14.91
CA LYS A 292 -2.26 15.97 -14.62
C LYS A 292 -1.76 15.35 -13.31
N MET A 293 -2.60 14.56 -12.61
CA MET A 293 -2.12 13.73 -11.51
C MET A 293 -1.04 12.79 -12.03
N GLU A 294 0.04 12.60 -11.30
CA GLU A 294 1.14 11.77 -11.76
C GLU A 294 1.49 10.69 -10.73
N PHE A 295 1.73 9.48 -11.22
CA PHE A 295 2.05 8.31 -10.41
C PHE A 295 3.28 7.59 -10.97
N PRO A 296 4.28 7.25 -10.15
CA PRO A 296 5.39 6.42 -10.59
C PRO A 296 4.92 4.97 -10.73
N CYS A 297 5.38 4.33 -11.80
CA CYS A 297 5.30 2.90 -12.01
C CYS A 297 6.70 2.35 -12.17
N ILE A 298 7.09 1.42 -11.29
CA ILE A 298 8.44 0.83 -11.26
C ILE A 298 8.34 -0.64 -11.61
N GLY A 299 9.18 -1.09 -12.54
CA GLY A 299 9.30 -2.49 -12.95
C GLY A 299 10.65 -3.05 -12.56
N ASN A 300 10.67 -4.11 -11.78
CA ASN A 300 11.90 -4.76 -11.35
C ASN A 300 11.68 -6.25 -11.08
N ILE A 301 12.75 -7.01 -10.94
CA ILE A 301 12.68 -8.42 -10.56
C ILE A 301 12.49 -8.48 -9.04
N PRO A 302 11.43 -9.13 -8.52
CA PRO A 302 11.25 -9.28 -7.08
C PRO A 302 12.40 -10.07 -6.45
N LYS A 303 12.73 -9.81 -5.18
CA LYS A 303 13.76 -10.53 -4.40
C LYS A 303 13.55 -12.04 -4.44
N GLY A 304 14.64 -12.81 -4.36
CA GLY A 304 14.60 -14.27 -4.28
C GLY A 304 14.92 -14.93 -5.62
N ALA A 305 14.51 -16.20 -5.79
CA ALA A 305 14.74 -16.97 -7.02
C ALA A 305 13.70 -16.63 -8.10
N ASN A 306 13.59 -15.34 -8.45
CA ASN A 306 12.71 -14.83 -9.49
C ASN A 306 13.54 -14.42 -10.71
N THR A 307 12.92 -14.45 -11.89
CA THR A 307 13.59 -14.11 -13.16
C THR A 307 12.82 -13.08 -13.97
N GLU A 308 11.55 -12.85 -13.63
CA GLU A 308 10.66 -12.00 -14.40
C GLU A 308 10.40 -10.67 -13.69
N LYS A 309 10.34 -9.60 -14.48
CA LYS A 309 9.98 -8.27 -14.00
C LYS A 309 8.50 -8.23 -13.64
N VAL A 310 8.20 -7.74 -12.44
CA VAL A 310 6.85 -7.36 -12.00
C VAL A 310 6.81 -5.84 -11.89
N TYR A 311 5.70 -5.24 -12.32
CA TYR A 311 5.51 -3.80 -12.30
C TYR A 311 4.58 -3.39 -11.16
N GLU A 312 4.92 -2.33 -10.45
CA GLU A 312 4.09 -1.70 -9.43
C GLU A 312 3.79 -0.26 -9.84
N ILE A 313 2.52 0.13 -9.96
CA ILE A 313 2.13 1.54 -10.04
C ILE A 313 1.63 2.01 -8.67
N LEU A 314 2.32 3.01 -8.11
CA LEU A 314 2.07 3.54 -6.78
C LEU A 314 1.01 4.63 -6.87
N VAL A 315 -0.26 4.25 -6.66
CA VAL A 315 -1.41 5.15 -6.77
C VAL A 315 -1.90 5.61 -5.41
N ALA A 316 -2.38 6.85 -5.37
CA ALA A 316 -2.73 7.50 -4.13
C ALA A 316 -4.22 7.77 -3.96
N ALA A 317 -4.60 8.05 -2.72
CA ALA A 317 -5.97 8.31 -2.29
C ALA A 317 -6.02 9.47 -1.27
N PRO A 318 -7.14 10.21 -1.19
CA PRO A 318 -7.34 11.17 -0.11
C PRO A 318 -7.41 10.45 1.24
N ALA A 319 -7.00 11.13 2.32
CA ALA A 319 -6.79 10.52 3.63
C ALA A 319 -7.88 10.91 4.63
N PHE A 320 -9.10 10.41 4.42
CA PHE A 320 -10.28 10.76 5.23
C PHE A 320 -10.59 9.79 6.39
N GLY A 321 -9.81 8.71 6.51
CA GLY A 321 -9.85 7.76 7.61
C GLY A 321 -9.05 8.24 8.81
N ILE A 322 -8.12 7.41 9.28
CA ILE A 322 -7.37 7.67 10.53
C ILE A 322 -6.47 8.92 10.47
N TYR A 323 -6.19 9.43 9.26
CA TYR A 323 -5.33 10.59 9.00
C TYR A 323 -6.10 11.89 8.76
N SER A 324 -7.43 11.90 8.91
CA SER A 324 -8.26 13.07 8.63
C SER A 324 -8.01 14.21 9.62
N LEU A 325 -7.68 15.40 9.11
CA LEU A 325 -7.48 16.62 9.92
C LEU A 325 -8.58 17.69 9.79
N GLY A 326 -9.48 17.54 8.81
CA GLY A 326 -10.45 18.59 8.45
C GLY A 326 -11.89 18.26 8.87
N LYS A 327 -12.65 19.32 9.17
CA LYS A 327 -14.12 19.25 9.24
C LYS A 327 -14.68 19.69 7.90
N ILE A 328 -14.68 18.77 6.93
CA ILE A 328 -15.35 18.95 5.64
C ILE A 328 -16.57 18.04 5.54
N THR A 329 -17.61 18.52 4.84
CA THR A 329 -18.88 17.85 4.64
C THR A 329 -18.69 16.53 3.90
N ASP A 330 -19.54 15.57 4.25
CA ASP A 330 -19.58 14.26 3.61
C ASP A 330 -19.71 14.35 2.09
N GLN A 331 -20.51 15.29 1.58
CA GLN A 331 -20.67 15.48 0.14
C GLN A 331 -19.37 15.88 -0.56
N LYS A 332 -18.52 16.70 0.09
CA LYS A 332 -17.22 17.11 -0.46
C LYS A 332 -16.21 15.97 -0.39
N LYS A 333 -16.20 15.20 0.71
CA LYS A 333 -15.39 13.97 0.82
C LYS A 333 -15.70 13.01 -0.32
N LYS A 334 -16.99 12.69 -0.53
CA LYS A 334 -17.42 11.80 -1.62
C LYS A 334 -16.91 12.23 -3.00
N LYS A 335 -16.97 13.54 -3.29
CA LYS A 335 -16.50 14.10 -4.57
C LYS A 335 -14.99 13.97 -4.73
N ILE A 336 -14.21 14.28 -3.70
CA ILE A 336 -12.74 14.16 -3.73
C ILE A 336 -12.33 12.69 -3.83
N GLU A 337 -12.95 11.80 -3.05
CA GLU A 337 -12.74 10.34 -3.12
C GLU A 337 -12.94 9.81 -4.54
N PHE A 338 -14.09 10.13 -5.15
CA PHE A 338 -14.42 9.70 -6.50
C PHE A 338 -13.43 10.25 -7.54
N LEU A 339 -13.12 11.55 -7.50
CA LEU A 339 -12.25 12.17 -8.50
C LEU A 339 -10.82 11.65 -8.42
N CYS A 340 -10.24 11.53 -7.23
CA CYS A 340 -8.90 10.98 -7.07
C CYS A 340 -8.86 9.51 -7.51
N ALA A 341 -9.82 8.68 -7.07
CA ALA A 341 -9.89 7.27 -7.46
C ALA A 341 -10.06 7.11 -8.99
N LEU A 342 -10.86 7.97 -9.62
CA LEU A 342 -11.09 7.93 -11.06
C LEU A 342 -9.77 8.15 -11.82
N GLN A 343 -9.02 9.18 -11.45
CA GLN A 343 -7.74 9.46 -12.09
C GLN A 343 -6.70 8.37 -11.81
N SER A 344 -6.64 7.86 -10.57
CA SER A 344 -5.77 6.72 -10.22
C SER A 344 -6.07 5.49 -11.08
N TYR A 345 -7.34 5.11 -11.30
CA TYR A 345 -7.66 3.96 -12.15
C TYR A 345 -7.40 4.20 -13.63
N ARG A 346 -7.62 5.42 -14.12
CA ARG A 346 -7.31 5.78 -15.51
C ARG A 346 -5.81 5.71 -15.79
N ALA A 347 -4.97 6.20 -14.86
CA ALA A 347 -3.52 6.03 -14.94
C ALA A 347 -3.12 4.54 -14.96
N GLN A 348 -3.70 3.73 -14.07
CA GLN A 348 -3.45 2.28 -14.03
C GLN A 348 -3.81 1.57 -15.35
N PHE A 349 -5.00 1.82 -15.91
CA PHE A 349 -5.38 1.22 -17.20
C PHE A 349 -4.52 1.70 -18.36
N GLN A 350 -4.12 2.97 -18.35
CA GLN A 350 -3.19 3.51 -19.35
C GLN A 350 -1.82 2.83 -19.26
N GLN A 351 -1.31 2.60 -18.05
CA GLN A 351 -0.05 1.87 -17.86
C GLN A 351 -0.16 0.41 -18.27
N ALA A 352 -1.27 -0.26 -17.96
CA ALA A 352 -1.54 -1.62 -18.42
C ALA A 352 -1.46 -1.72 -19.95
N LEU A 353 -2.10 -0.79 -20.66
CA LEU A 353 -2.07 -0.74 -22.13
C LEU A 353 -0.67 -0.42 -22.69
N LYS A 354 0.09 0.44 -22.02
CA LYS A 354 1.48 0.74 -22.38
C LYS A 354 2.35 -0.51 -22.24
N LEU A 355 2.26 -1.21 -21.11
CA LEU A 355 3.03 -2.43 -20.88
C LEU A 355 2.67 -3.54 -21.87
N ALA A 356 1.38 -3.71 -22.19
CA ALA A 356 0.95 -4.68 -23.20
C ALA A 356 1.50 -4.36 -24.60
N ALA A 357 1.66 -3.07 -24.93
CA ALA A 357 2.28 -2.64 -26.19
C ALA A 357 3.80 -2.85 -26.22
N LEU A 358 4.48 -2.70 -25.08
CA LEU A 358 5.92 -2.94 -24.94
C LEU A 358 6.27 -4.44 -24.98
N HIS A 359 5.32 -5.30 -24.58
CA HIS A 359 5.52 -6.76 -24.48
C HIS A 359 4.47 -7.53 -25.31
N PRO A 360 4.44 -7.38 -26.65
CA PRO A 360 3.37 -7.89 -27.50
C PRO A 360 3.26 -9.43 -27.55
N GLN A 361 4.29 -10.14 -27.08
CA GLN A 361 4.33 -11.61 -27.05
C GLN A 361 3.86 -12.22 -25.72
N LYS A 362 3.65 -11.39 -24.69
CA LYS A 362 3.22 -11.85 -23.36
C LYS A 362 1.80 -11.39 -23.08
N GLN A 363 1.03 -12.19 -22.34
CA GLN A 363 -0.26 -11.71 -21.85
C GLN A 363 -0.05 -10.77 -20.67
N LEU A 364 -0.71 -9.60 -20.70
CA LEU A 364 -0.67 -8.68 -19.57
C LEU A 364 -1.81 -8.96 -18.58
N ILE A 365 -1.45 -9.12 -17.31
CA ILE A 365 -2.37 -9.24 -16.19
C ILE A 365 -2.23 -8.01 -15.30
N PHE A 366 -3.31 -7.27 -15.13
CA PHE A 366 -3.40 -6.14 -14.20
C PHE A 366 -4.13 -6.55 -12.92
N LYS A 367 -3.46 -6.39 -11.77
CA LYS A 367 -3.93 -6.75 -10.43
C LYS A 367 -4.07 -5.51 -9.52
N PRO A 368 -5.17 -4.74 -9.59
CA PRO A 368 -5.40 -3.61 -8.70
C PRO A 368 -5.76 -4.03 -7.26
N THR A 369 -5.31 -3.26 -6.25
CA THR A 369 -5.55 -3.51 -4.81
C THR A 369 -6.53 -2.54 -4.15
N ALA A 370 -7.64 -2.21 -4.83
CA ALA A 370 -8.70 -1.30 -4.33
C ALA A 370 -8.18 -0.06 -3.54
N PRO A 371 -7.31 0.79 -4.13
CA PRO A 371 -6.58 1.83 -3.40
C PRO A 371 -7.49 2.85 -2.68
N GLY A 372 -7.08 3.26 -1.49
CA GLY A 372 -7.81 4.23 -0.66
C GLY A 372 -8.88 3.63 0.26
N LEU A 373 -9.15 2.33 0.16
CA LEU A 373 -9.92 1.60 1.17
C LEU A 373 -9.04 1.32 2.41
N GLY A 374 -9.64 0.92 3.53
CA GLY A 374 -8.91 0.62 4.76
C GLY A 374 -8.52 1.89 5.54
N VAL A 375 -7.21 2.09 5.78
CA VAL A 375 -6.69 3.18 6.64
C VAL A 375 -7.01 4.58 6.12
N PHE A 376 -7.06 4.75 4.79
CA PHE A 376 -7.45 6.00 4.14
C PHE A 376 -8.95 6.31 4.26
N GLY A 377 -9.78 5.32 4.61
CA GLY A 377 -11.18 5.51 5.01
C GLY A 377 -12.15 5.93 3.90
N ASN A 378 -11.78 5.78 2.62
CA ASN A 378 -12.66 6.15 1.52
C ASN A 378 -13.84 5.18 1.41
N ARG A 379 -14.96 5.68 0.89
CA ARG A 379 -16.17 4.86 0.77
C ARG A 379 -16.08 3.92 -0.42
N VAL A 380 -16.49 2.68 -0.21
CA VAL A 380 -16.47 1.62 -1.23
C VAL A 380 -17.29 1.99 -2.46
N ASP A 381 -18.45 2.63 -2.28
CA ASP A 381 -19.33 3.04 -3.38
C ASP A 381 -18.64 4.04 -4.32
N ASN A 382 -17.94 5.05 -3.77
CA ASN A 382 -17.23 6.05 -4.57
C ASN A 382 -16.05 5.45 -5.32
N VAL A 383 -15.26 4.60 -4.67
CA VAL A 383 -14.11 3.92 -5.30
C VAL A 383 -14.59 2.93 -6.37
N ALA A 384 -15.68 2.19 -6.12
CA ALA A 384 -16.29 1.30 -7.10
C ALA A 384 -16.83 2.06 -8.31
N LYS A 385 -17.55 3.17 -8.11
CA LYS A 385 -18.03 4.03 -9.20
C LYS A 385 -16.88 4.57 -10.04
N ALA A 386 -15.80 5.02 -9.40
CA ALA A 386 -14.60 5.50 -10.08
C ALA A 386 -13.94 4.41 -10.93
N PHE A 387 -13.77 3.20 -10.37
CA PHE A 387 -13.27 2.04 -11.10
C PHE A 387 -14.15 1.73 -12.31
N TYR A 388 -15.47 1.66 -12.11
CA TYR A 388 -16.42 1.32 -13.17
C TYR A 388 -16.35 2.31 -14.34
N VAL A 389 -16.35 3.62 -14.05
CA VAL A 389 -16.24 4.66 -15.08
C VAL A 389 -14.94 4.50 -15.87
N ALA A 390 -13.80 4.35 -15.17
CA ALA A 390 -12.52 4.14 -15.82
C ALA A 390 -12.49 2.83 -16.64
N ALA A 391 -13.06 1.75 -16.10
CA ALA A 391 -13.15 0.46 -16.79
C ALA A 391 -13.92 0.58 -18.11
N LYS A 392 -15.10 1.22 -18.10
CA LYS A 392 -15.90 1.42 -19.33
C LYS A 392 -15.21 2.31 -20.35
N GLU A 393 -14.46 3.32 -19.93
CA GLU A 393 -13.68 4.18 -20.84
C GLU A 393 -12.59 3.40 -21.59
N TYR A 394 -11.97 2.41 -20.92
CA TYR A 394 -10.82 1.67 -21.48
C TYR A 394 -11.18 0.28 -22.01
N GLU A 395 -12.40 -0.21 -21.78
CA GLU A 395 -12.84 -1.59 -22.03
C GLU A 395 -12.48 -2.10 -23.43
N SER A 396 -12.84 -1.37 -24.49
CA SER A 396 -12.57 -1.80 -25.87
C SER A 396 -11.08 -2.00 -26.17
N ARG A 397 -10.22 -1.12 -25.63
CA ARG A 397 -8.76 -1.21 -25.77
C ARG A 397 -8.19 -2.35 -24.95
N LEU A 398 -8.74 -2.61 -23.76
CA LEU A 398 -8.33 -3.74 -22.92
C LEU A 398 -8.69 -5.08 -23.59
N ILE A 399 -9.87 -5.16 -24.23
CA ILE A 399 -10.30 -6.33 -25.02
C ILE A 399 -9.35 -6.54 -26.21
N ASP A 400 -9.08 -5.49 -27.00
CA ASP A 400 -8.17 -5.57 -28.17
C ASP A 400 -6.79 -6.10 -27.78
N LYS A 401 -6.26 -5.60 -26.65
CA LYS A 401 -4.96 -6.03 -26.12
C LYS A 401 -5.00 -7.31 -25.29
N LYS A 402 -6.16 -7.97 -25.18
CA LYS A 402 -6.37 -9.19 -24.39
C LYS A 402 -5.85 -9.06 -22.96
N ILE A 403 -5.98 -7.87 -22.37
CA ILE A 403 -5.55 -7.57 -21.01
C ILE A 403 -6.57 -8.17 -20.05
N GLN A 404 -6.08 -8.87 -19.03
CA GLN A 404 -6.93 -9.35 -17.93
C GLN A 404 -6.78 -8.45 -16.71
N VAL A 405 -7.90 -8.01 -16.16
CA VAL A 405 -7.98 -7.20 -14.95
C VAL A 405 -8.54 -8.06 -13.83
N ARG A 406 -7.72 -8.33 -12.82
CA ARG A 406 -8.03 -9.23 -11.69
C ARG A 406 -7.96 -8.46 -10.38
N LEU A 407 -9.08 -7.87 -9.96
CA LEU A 407 -9.17 -7.14 -8.70
C LEU A 407 -8.77 -8.05 -7.52
N GLN A 408 -7.75 -7.67 -6.76
CA GLN A 408 -7.26 -8.48 -5.64
C GLN A 408 -8.20 -8.36 -4.44
N VAL A 409 -8.71 -9.50 -3.97
CA VAL A 409 -9.64 -9.60 -2.85
C VAL A 409 -9.05 -10.52 -1.78
N PHE A 410 -8.84 -9.98 -0.58
CA PHE A 410 -8.33 -10.75 0.54
C PHE A 410 -9.40 -11.70 1.05
N GLN A 411 -9.01 -12.93 1.42
CA GLN A 411 -9.95 -13.99 1.82
C GLN A 411 -10.77 -13.64 3.08
N SER A 412 -10.31 -12.68 3.91
CA SER A 412 -11.10 -12.15 5.01
C SER A 412 -12.11 -11.09 4.53
N ARG A 413 -13.35 -11.15 5.02
CA ARG A 413 -14.41 -10.19 4.69
C ARG A 413 -13.87 -8.76 4.85
N GLY A 414 -13.84 -8.00 3.75
CA GLY A 414 -13.23 -6.67 3.71
C GLY A 414 -13.71 -5.80 2.55
N SER A 415 -13.27 -4.54 2.55
CA SER A 415 -13.73 -3.50 1.61
C SER A 415 -13.50 -3.85 0.13
N ALA A 416 -12.44 -4.59 -0.20
CA ALA A 416 -12.19 -5.07 -1.56
C ALA A 416 -13.25 -6.08 -2.03
N ARG A 417 -13.73 -6.98 -1.15
CA ARG A 417 -14.83 -7.89 -1.49
C ARG A 417 -16.15 -7.14 -1.69
N MET A 418 -16.41 -6.14 -0.85
CA MET A 418 -17.59 -5.27 -1.04
C MET A 418 -17.52 -4.51 -2.36
N MET A 419 -16.33 -4.05 -2.76
CA MET A 419 -16.10 -3.41 -4.05
C MET A 419 -16.35 -4.39 -5.20
N ALA A 420 -15.79 -5.61 -5.16
CA ALA A 420 -16.02 -6.64 -6.17
C ALA A 420 -17.52 -6.97 -6.34
N ASN A 421 -18.25 -7.09 -5.23
CA ASN A 421 -19.70 -7.32 -5.24
C ASN A 421 -20.46 -6.12 -5.84
N THR A 422 -20.06 -4.89 -5.47
CA THR A 422 -20.66 -3.64 -5.99
C THR A 422 -20.47 -3.53 -7.51
N LEU A 423 -19.28 -3.91 -7.98
CA LEU A 423 -18.92 -3.97 -9.40
C LEU A 423 -19.51 -5.19 -10.14
N ARG A 424 -20.17 -6.10 -9.42
CA ARG A 424 -20.73 -7.36 -9.95
C ARG A 424 -19.70 -8.19 -10.71
N LEU A 425 -18.47 -8.23 -10.21
CA LEU A 425 -17.38 -9.00 -10.81
C LEU A 425 -17.57 -10.50 -10.55
N THR A 426 -17.26 -11.30 -11.57
CA THR A 426 -17.14 -12.75 -11.42
C THR A 426 -15.79 -13.10 -10.79
N GLN A 427 -15.75 -14.21 -10.06
CA GLN A 427 -14.52 -14.72 -9.50
C GLN A 427 -13.66 -15.33 -10.61
N TRP A 428 -12.40 -14.97 -10.64
CA TRP A 428 -11.38 -15.67 -11.42
C TRP A 428 -11.06 -17.01 -10.76
N ILE A 429 -11.10 -18.08 -11.55
CA ILE A 429 -10.73 -19.44 -11.15
C ILE A 429 -9.62 -19.89 -12.09
N GLU A 430 -8.49 -20.29 -11.54
CA GLU A 430 -7.35 -20.75 -12.33
C GLU A 430 -7.69 -22.07 -13.04
N GLY A 431 -7.41 -22.16 -14.35
CA GLY A 431 -7.66 -23.37 -15.15
C GLY A 431 -9.07 -23.53 -15.73
N VAL A 432 -9.92 -22.50 -15.63
CA VAL A 432 -11.23 -22.38 -16.30
C VAL A 432 -11.22 -21.14 -17.18
#